data_AF-A0A3L7TNZ3-F1
#
_entry.id   AF-A0A3L7TNZ3-F1
#
_cell.length_a   1.000
_cell.length_b   1.000
_cell.length_c   1.000
_cell.angle_alpha   90.00
_cell.angle_beta   90.00
_cell.angle_gamma   90.00
#
_symmetry.space_group_name_H-M   'P 1'
#
loop_
_entity.id
_entity.type
_entity.pdbx_description
1 polymer ?
#
loop_
_entity_poly.entity_id
_entity_poly.type
_entity_poly.pdbx_seq_one_letter_code
_entity_poly.pdbx_strand_id
1 'polypeptide(L)'
;MANKPVNDDRDAPRGSNANDLVRVYIGAGKKLGVRPADLVGAIANEAQVNARGIGDIEIADGFSIVELPARDAEKVVTALRGATLRGKKVTV
;
A
#
# COMPACT_ATOMS: atom_id res chain seq x y z
N MET A 1 -16.02 -20.40 -29.48
CA MET A 1 -16.50 -19.00 -29.33
C MET A 1 -16.98 -18.88 -27.89
N ALA A 2 -16.08 -18.48 -27.00
CA ALA A 2 -15.98 -17.12 -26.47
C ALA A 2 -16.83 -16.97 -25.20
N ASN A 3 -16.19 -17.16 -24.04
CA ASN A 3 -16.61 -16.39 -22.87
C ASN A 3 -15.41 -16.01 -22.01
N LYS A 4 -15.06 -14.74 -22.10
CA LYS A 4 -14.34 -13.90 -21.14
C LYS A 4 -14.77 -12.47 -21.49
N PRO A 5 -14.68 -11.52 -20.55
CA PRO A 5 -14.95 -11.58 -19.11
C PRO A 5 -15.86 -10.39 -18.71
N VAL A 6 -16.58 -10.43 -17.58
CA VAL A 6 -17.11 -9.17 -17.01
C VAL A 6 -17.20 -9.16 -15.48
N ASN A 7 -16.34 -8.30 -14.93
CA ASN A 7 -16.57 -7.34 -13.85
C ASN A 7 -16.19 -7.73 -12.41
N ASP A 8 -15.02 -7.19 -12.09
CA ASP A 8 -14.20 -7.15 -10.88
C ASP A 8 -14.66 -5.97 -9.98
N ASP A 9 -15.89 -6.03 -9.45
CA ASP A 9 -16.49 -4.88 -8.73
C ASP A 9 -17.24 -5.28 -7.44
N ARG A 10 -16.82 -6.33 -6.73
CA ARG A 10 -17.54 -6.84 -5.55
C ARG A 10 -16.69 -7.10 -4.31
N ASP A 11 -15.92 -6.12 -3.87
CA ASP A 11 -15.64 -6.00 -2.43
C ASP A 11 -15.29 -4.54 -2.03
N ALA A 12 -16.24 -3.63 -2.21
CA ALA A 12 -16.30 -2.44 -1.37
C ALA A 12 -17.11 -2.82 -0.11
N PRO A 13 -16.49 -2.96 1.08
CA PRO A 13 -17.25 -3.18 2.28
C PRO A 13 -17.93 -1.89 2.71
N ARG A 14 -19.17 -2.07 3.13
CA ARG A 14 -20.02 -1.09 3.79
C ARG A 14 -19.47 -0.87 5.19
N GLY A 15 -19.05 0.34 5.53
CA GLY A 15 -18.78 0.65 6.93
C GLY A 15 -17.89 1.87 7.13
N SER A 16 -18.50 2.99 7.44
CA SER A 16 -17.81 4.08 8.14
C SER A 16 -17.48 3.61 9.57
N ASN A 17 -16.53 2.70 9.72
CA ASN A 17 -16.00 2.26 11.01
C ASN A 17 -14.49 2.45 10.96
N ALA A 18 -13.90 2.96 12.04
CA ALA A 18 -12.46 3.13 12.20
C ALA A 18 -11.65 1.81 12.18
N ASN A 19 -12.27 0.70 11.75
CA ASN A 19 -11.74 -0.66 11.67
C ASN A 19 -11.53 -1.16 10.23
N ASP A 20 -11.87 -0.38 9.20
CA ASP A 20 -11.60 -0.77 7.81
C ASP A 20 -10.14 -0.45 7.46
N LEU A 21 -9.28 -1.35 7.90
CA LEU A 21 -7.89 -1.42 7.49
C LEU A 21 -7.82 -2.14 6.15
N VAL A 22 -7.07 -1.57 5.21
CA VAL A 22 -6.80 -2.15 3.91
C VAL A 22 -5.32 -2.43 3.77
N ARG A 23 -5.00 -3.40 2.92
CA ARG A 23 -3.63 -3.84 2.68
C ARG A 23 -3.16 -3.32 1.34
N VAL A 24 -2.08 -2.56 1.37
CA VAL A 24 -1.43 -2.03 0.17
C VAL A 24 -0.21 -2.88 -0.13
N TYR A 25 -0.16 -3.40 -1.35
CA TYR A 25 0.99 -4.12 -1.86
C TYR A 25 2.01 -3.13 -2.44
N ILE A 26 3.27 -3.29 -2.06
CA ILE A 26 4.37 -2.46 -2.55
C ILE A 26 5.40 -3.42 -3.13
N GLY A 27 5.73 -3.25 -4.41
CA GLY A 27 6.74 -4.02 -5.15
C GLY A 27 8.18 -3.73 -4.73
N ALA A 28 8.41 -3.61 -3.42
CA ALA A 28 9.70 -3.37 -2.82
C ALA A 28 9.81 -4.20 -1.54
N GLY A 29 10.77 -5.11 -1.50
CA GLY A 29 10.98 -6.03 -0.37
C GLY A 29 12.42 -6.08 0.11
N LYS A 30 12.76 -7.13 0.87
CA LYS A 30 14.08 -7.31 1.49
C LYS A 30 15.23 -7.30 0.47
N LYS A 31 15.03 -7.82 -0.74
CA LYS A 31 16.07 -7.83 -1.80
C LYS A 31 16.45 -6.43 -2.28
N LEU A 32 15.59 -5.44 -2.10
CA LEU A 32 15.90 -4.03 -2.36
C LEU A 32 16.44 -3.30 -1.11
N GLY A 33 16.61 -4.02 0.00
CA GLY A 33 17.04 -3.46 1.28
C GLY A 33 15.95 -2.66 1.97
N VAL A 34 14.68 -2.91 1.66
CA VAL A 34 13.53 -2.23 2.29
C VAL A 34 13.39 -2.66 3.73
N ARG A 35 13.28 -1.68 4.62
CA ARG A 35 13.00 -1.87 6.04
C ARG A 35 11.64 -1.25 6.40
N PRO A 36 11.02 -1.64 7.53
CA PRO A 36 9.76 -1.05 7.95
C PRO A 36 9.87 0.48 8.10
N ALA A 37 11.00 0.97 8.62
CA ALA A 37 11.26 2.40 8.74
C ALA A 37 11.30 3.13 7.40
N ASP A 38 11.78 2.49 6.32
CA ASP A 38 11.78 3.09 4.98
C ASP A 38 10.35 3.23 4.45
N LEU A 39 9.51 2.19 4.65
CA LEU A 39 8.09 2.20 4.25
C LEU A 39 7.30 3.24 5.04
N VAL A 40 7.44 3.25 6.37
CA VAL A 40 6.79 4.23 7.24
C VAL A 40 7.21 5.65 6.86
N GLY A 41 8.50 5.88 6.65
CA GLY A 41 9.03 7.19 6.28
C GLY A 41 8.51 7.66 4.92
N ALA A 42 8.54 6.80 3.91
CA ALA A 42 8.03 7.13 2.59
C ALA A 42 6.51 7.38 2.60
N ILE A 43 5.74 6.54 3.28
CA ILE A 43 4.29 6.72 3.40
C ILE A 43 3.95 8.00 4.15
N ALA A 44 4.60 8.25 5.30
CA ALA A 44 4.34 9.46 6.09
C ALA A 44 4.75 10.75 5.36
N ASN A 45 5.87 10.72 4.62
CA ASN A 45 6.36 11.90 3.89
C ASN A 45 5.57 12.14 2.59
N GLU A 46 5.34 11.11 1.78
CA GLU A 46 4.77 11.25 0.44
C GLU A 46 3.24 11.33 0.46
N ALA A 47 2.59 10.55 1.32
CA ALA A 47 1.13 10.54 1.42
C ALA A 47 0.61 11.45 2.55
N GLN A 48 1.51 12.12 3.27
CA GLN A 48 1.20 13.05 4.36
C GLN A 48 0.29 12.44 5.45
N VAL A 49 0.40 11.13 5.64
CA VAL A 49 -0.39 10.35 6.60
C VAL A 49 0.37 10.16 7.89
N ASN A 50 -0.36 10.06 8.99
CA ASN A 50 0.25 9.84 10.29
C ASN A 50 0.81 8.42 10.37
N ALA A 51 2.11 8.29 10.64
CA ALA A 51 2.78 7.00 10.88
C ALA A 51 2.10 6.15 11.95
N ARG A 52 1.42 6.78 12.92
CA ARG A 52 0.66 6.11 13.98
C ARG A 52 -0.62 5.42 13.47
N GLY A 53 -1.09 5.81 12.28
CA GLY A 53 -2.19 5.14 11.59
C GLY A 53 -1.74 3.96 10.74
N ILE A 54 -0.44 3.77 10.54
CA ILE A 54 0.09 2.60 9.83
C ILE A 54 0.01 1.41 10.80
N GLY A 55 -0.68 0.36 10.36
CA GLY A 55 -0.81 -0.89 11.08
C GLY A 55 0.38 -1.82 10.82
N ASP A 56 0.06 -3.09 10.61
CA ASP A 56 1.07 -4.12 10.39
C ASP A 56 1.81 -3.93 9.07
N ILE A 57 3.12 -4.21 9.11
CA ILE A 57 4.02 -4.16 7.96
C ILE A 57 4.66 -5.53 7.80
N GLU A 58 4.35 -6.17 6.69
CA GLU A 58 4.97 -7.43 6.28
C GLU A 58 5.96 -7.17 5.14
N ILE A 59 7.19 -7.67 5.27
CA ILE A 59 8.22 -7.50 4.24
C ILE A 59 8.67 -8.88 3.77
N ALA A 60 8.31 -9.21 2.54
CA ALA A 60 8.78 -10.38 1.81
C ALA A 60 10.05 -10.04 1.01
N ASP A 61 10.59 -11.02 0.29
CA ASP A 61 11.83 -10.83 -0.47
C ASP A 61 11.67 -9.84 -1.63
N GLY A 62 10.56 -9.92 -2.37
CA GLY A 62 10.30 -9.11 -3.56
C GLY A 62 9.30 -7.98 -3.35
N PHE A 63 8.56 -8.00 -2.24
CA PHE A 63 7.47 -7.07 -1.98
C PHE A 63 7.26 -6.84 -0.49
N SER A 64 6.45 -5.85 -0.17
CA SER A 64 5.96 -5.57 1.17
C SER A 64 4.46 -5.35 1.14
N ILE A 65 3.80 -5.67 2.24
CA ILE A 65 2.39 -5.39 2.48
C ILE A 65 2.32 -4.46 3.68
N VAL A 66 1.58 -3.37 3.53
CA VAL A 66 1.36 -2.41 4.60
C VAL A 66 -0.14 -2.26 4.84
N GLU A 67 -0.53 -2.39 6.09
CA GLU A 67 -1.90 -2.22 6.53
C GLU A 67 -2.15 -0.77 6.97
N LEU A 68 -3.22 -0.16 6.48
CA LEU A 68 -3.51 1.25 6.69
C LEU A 68 -5.02 1.54 6.52
N PRO A 69 -5.55 2.61 7.12
CA PRO A 69 -6.98 2.93 7.03
C PRO A 69 -7.42 3.12 5.58
N ALA A 70 -8.59 2.60 5.21
CA ALA A 70 -9.15 2.73 3.86
C ALA A 70 -9.15 4.18 3.33
N ARG A 71 -9.44 5.15 4.22
CA ARG A 71 -9.41 6.60 3.91
C ARG A 71 -8.05 7.14 3.47
N ASP A 72 -6.97 6.46 3.87
CA ASP A 72 -5.59 6.86 3.63
C ASP A 72 -4.97 6.07 2.48
N ALA A 73 -5.58 4.94 2.08
CA ALA A 73 -5.05 4.03 1.07
C ALA A 73 -4.94 4.64 -0.32
N GLU A 74 -5.97 5.32 -0.77
CA GLU A 74 -5.97 5.95 -2.10
C GLU A 74 -4.87 7.03 -2.19
N LYS A 75 -4.66 7.77 -1.09
CA LYS A 75 -3.57 8.76 -0.99
C LYS A 75 -2.21 8.07 -1.03
N VAL A 76 -2.04 6.99 -0.29
CA VAL A 76 -0.79 6.21 -0.27
C VAL A 76 -0.46 5.64 -1.65
N VAL A 77 -1.42 5.00 -2.32
CA VAL A 77 -1.23 4.46 -3.67
C VAL A 77 -0.87 5.57 -4.65
N THR A 78 -1.59 6.71 -4.61
CA THR A 78 -1.33 7.84 -5.51
C THR A 78 0.04 8.45 -5.28
N ALA A 79 0.43 8.65 -4.02
CA ALA A 79 1.73 9.19 -3.65
C ALA A 79 2.86 8.23 -4.04
N LEU A 80 2.71 6.93 -3.77
CA LEU A 80 3.74 5.94 -4.04
C LEU A 80 3.88 5.61 -5.53
N ARG A 81 2.84 5.76 -6.36
CA ARG A 81 2.91 5.53 -7.82
C ARG A 81 3.96 6.39 -8.53
N GLY A 82 4.25 7.57 -7.99
CA GLY A 82 5.31 8.47 -8.48
C GLY A 82 6.59 8.43 -7.64
N ALA A 83 6.54 7.86 -6.44
CA ALA A 83 7.64 7.90 -5.49
C ALA A 83 8.77 6.94 -5.88
N THR A 84 9.97 7.28 -5.44
CA THR A 84 11.11 6.37 -5.51
C THR A 84 11.47 5.90 -4.10
N LEU A 85 11.38 4.60 -3.87
CA LEU A 85 11.82 4.03 -2.60
C LEU A 85 13.31 3.70 -2.73
N ARG A 86 14.15 4.40 -1.95
CA ARG A 86 15.62 4.30 -2.03
C ARG A 86 16.18 4.52 -3.45
N GLY A 87 15.62 5.49 -4.17
CA GLY A 87 16.05 5.83 -5.54
C GLY A 87 15.61 4.85 -6.63
N LYS A 88 14.78 3.84 -6.30
CA LYS A 88 14.19 2.91 -7.28
C LYS A 88 12.68 3.15 -7.39
N LYS A 89 12.17 3.14 -8.62
CA LYS A 89 10.72 3.17 -8.84
C LYS A 89 10.09 1.91 -8.25
N VAL A 90 9.00 2.09 -7.51
CA VAL A 90 8.25 1.01 -6.90
C VAL A 90 6.91 0.85 -7.61
N THR A 91 6.43 -0.39 -7.68
CA THR A 91 5.09 -0.71 -8.19
C THR A 91 4.12 -0.80 -7.02
N VAL A 92 2.93 -0.21 -7.17
CA VAL A 92 1.92 -0.05 -6.12
C VAL A 92 0.54 -0.12 -6.73
#